data_AF-A0AB36HTD7-F1
#
_entry.id   AF-A0AB36HTD7-F1
#
_cell.length_a   1.000
_cell.length_b   1.000
_cell.length_c   1.000
_cell.angle_alpha   90.00
_cell.angle_beta   90.00
_cell.angle_gamma   90.00
#
_symmetry.space_group_name_H-M   'P 1'
#
loop_
_entity.id
_entity.type
_entity.pdbx_description
1 polymer ?
#
loop_
_entity_poly.entity_id
_entity_poly.type
_entity_poly.pdbx_seq_one_letter_code
_entity_poly.pdbx_strand_id
1 'polypeptide(L)'
;MTNRISKKMPNGSGIGAGQTATFNLPNGVTYHQLLFRIQADLGSGVVDVPKASLGTVLGEIRLYIDGQETIRIDAADLAAILTYKGQTVKDGALPLMFSDPAQRTPMGEDAPAIGTADIQSLSLEVDIKAGVTSPSLVVYGLLGPNTPLGQFYAIKKYPFNVGNTGIRELQDLPRSDYHITKMHISTDDIDSVQVEANQRILRDFDRVVGAAAAIQTGKVWQTGWTHIDFTISDRLSDFLPMLLEDFRVRLDMTATGNFNLYTEEIRGRVAA
;
A
#
# COMPACT_ATOMS: atom_id res chain seq x y z
N MET A 1 -0.38 21.23 23.95
CA MET A 1 0.54 21.05 22.81
C MET A 1 -0.06 19.98 21.92
N THR A 2 0.00 20.14 20.61
CA THR A 2 -0.57 19.18 19.66
C THR A 2 0.32 17.93 19.62
N ASN A 3 -0.25 16.74 19.88
CA ASN A 3 0.52 15.49 19.93
C ASN A 3 0.99 15.01 18.56
N ARG A 4 0.37 15.49 17.46
CA ARG A 4 0.80 15.24 16.08
C ARG A 4 1.21 16.55 15.41
N ILE A 5 2.31 16.54 14.66
CA ILE A 5 2.82 17.69 13.89
C ILE A 5 2.99 17.33 12.41
N SER A 6 2.77 18.31 11.53
CA SER A 6 3.11 18.17 10.11
C SER A 6 4.43 18.89 9.83
N LYS A 7 5.40 18.18 9.24
CA LYS A 7 6.74 18.74 8.98
C LYS A 7 7.24 18.33 7.60
N LYS A 8 7.88 19.26 6.89
CA LYS A 8 8.61 18.94 5.65
C LYS A 8 9.81 18.04 5.96
N MET A 9 9.96 16.94 5.23
CA MET A 9 11.10 16.03 5.33
C MET A 9 12.34 16.62 4.66
N PRO A 10 13.55 16.12 4.97
CA PRO A 10 14.76 16.49 4.23
C PRO A 10 14.55 16.37 2.72
N ASN A 11 15.16 17.28 1.95
CA ASN A 11 15.01 17.24 0.49
C ASN A 11 15.58 15.92 -0.05
N GLY A 12 14.89 15.36 -1.05
CA GLY A 12 15.37 14.17 -1.73
C GLY A 12 16.52 14.49 -2.68
N SER A 13 17.43 13.54 -2.85
CA SER A 13 18.44 13.53 -3.92
C SER A 13 17.89 12.80 -5.15
N GLY A 14 18.34 13.13 -6.36
CA GLY A 14 17.94 12.38 -7.58
C GLY A 14 16.54 12.70 -8.09
N ILE A 15 16.05 13.92 -7.86
CA ILE A 15 14.74 14.37 -8.40
C ILE A 15 14.96 14.84 -9.84
N GLY A 16 14.91 13.90 -10.77
CA GLY A 16 15.07 14.13 -12.21
C GLY A 16 14.30 13.09 -13.03
N ALA A 17 14.06 13.38 -14.31
CA ALA A 17 13.36 12.46 -15.20
C ALA A 17 14.14 11.15 -15.34
N GLY A 18 13.46 10.01 -15.16
CA GLY A 18 14.08 8.69 -15.23
C GLY A 18 15.02 8.36 -14.06
N GLN A 19 15.05 9.17 -13.01
CA GLN A 19 15.86 8.95 -11.81
C GLN A 19 15.02 8.43 -10.64
N THR A 20 15.70 7.82 -9.66
CA THR A 20 15.12 7.46 -8.37
C THR A 20 15.42 8.56 -7.36
N ALA A 21 14.36 9.16 -6.82
CA ALA A 21 14.47 10.13 -5.75
C ALA A 21 14.62 9.41 -4.41
N THR A 22 15.68 9.73 -3.65
CA THR A 22 15.96 9.11 -2.34
C THR A 22 15.82 10.13 -1.22
N PHE A 23 15.10 9.75 -0.17
CA PHE A 23 14.85 10.56 1.03
C PHE A 23 15.32 9.78 2.27
N ASN A 24 16.25 10.36 3.03
CA ASN A 24 16.65 9.84 4.33
C ASN A 24 15.75 10.45 5.40
N LEU A 25 14.85 9.65 5.96
CA LEU A 25 13.85 10.10 6.91
C LEU A 25 14.47 10.14 8.32
N PRO A 26 14.39 11.26 9.04
CA PRO A 26 15.00 11.36 10.37
C PRO A 26 14.38 10.40 11.39
N ASN A 27 15.23 9.75 12.20
CA ASN A 27 14.78 9.04 13.39
C ASN A 27 14.45 10.04 14.52
N GLY A 28 13.86 9.54 15.61
CA GLY A 28 13.47 10.33 16.78
C GLY A 28 12.01 10.77 16.78
N VAL A 29 11.18 10.19 15.92
CA VAL A 29 9.73 10.46 15.79
C VAL A 29 8.99 9.19 15.41
N THR A 30 7.66 9.21 15.52
CA THR A 30 6.81 8.17 14.94
C THR A 30 6.09 8.72 13.71
N TYR A 31 6.17 8.01 12.59
CA TYR A 31 5.52 8.38 11.34
C TYR A 31 4.13 7.75 11.26
N HIS A 32 3.10 8.59 11.20
CA HIS A 32 1.72 8.15 10.93
C HIS A 32 1.40 8.17 9.42
N GLN A 33 2.01 9.09 8.68
CA GLN A 33 1.81 9.26 7.25
C GLN A 33 3.01 9.97 6.61
N LEU A 34 3.33 9.62 5.37
CA LEU A 34 4.12 10.43 4.45
C LEU A 34 3.21 11.00 3.36
N LEU A 35 3.27 12.29 3.10
CA LEU A 35 2.52 12.97 2.05
C LEU A 35 3.47 13.46 0.98
N PHE A 36 3.37 12.88 -0.22
CA PHE A 36 4.10 13.30 -1.40
C PHE A 36 3.39 14.48 -2.05
N ARG A 37 4.08 15.61 -2.13
CA ARG A 37 3.71 16.77 -2.94
C ARG A 37 4.40 16.67 -4.29
N ILE A 38 3.62 16.55 -5.36
CA ILE A 38 4.10 16.20 -6.69
C ILE A 38 3.66 17.28 -7.69
N GLN A 39 4.63 17.84 -8.41
CA GLN A 39 4.38 18.72 -9.56
C GLN A 39 5.25 18.29 -10.74
N ALA A 40 4.75 18.50 -11.94
CA ALA A 40 5.50 18.28 -13.18
C ALA A 40 4.92 19.16 -14.29
N ASP A 41 5.70 19.38 -15.34
CA ASP A 41 5.16 19.96 -16.58
C ASP A 41 4.56 18.86 -17.44
N LEU A 42 3.25 18.95 -17.66
CA LEU A 42 2.47 17.99 -18.45
C LEU A 42 2.16 18.51 -19.87
N GLY A 43 2.93 19.50 -20.36
CA GLY A 43 2.84 20.06 -21.71
C GLY A 43 2.27 21.48 -21.79
N SER A 44 1.79 22.03 -20.67
CA SER A 44 1.24 23.39 -20.57
C SER A 44 1.82 24.18 -19.40
N GLY A 45 3.01 23.80 -18.93
CA GLY A 45 3.66 24.35 -17.75
C GLY A 45 3.50 23.46 -16.51
N VAL A 46 4.22 23.83 -15.45
CA VAL A 46 4.26 23.07 -14.19
C VAL A 46 2.90 23.13 -13.50
N VAL A 47 2.30 21.96 -13.26
CA VAL A 47 1.00 21.79 -12.60
C VAL A 47 1.07 20.77 -11.49
N ASP A 48 0.04 20.75 -10.65
CA ASP A 48 -0.20 19.67 -9.69
C ASP A 48 -0.58 18.42 -10.47
N VAL A 49 0.19 17.35 -10.30
CA VAL A 49 0.00 16.13 -11.09
C VAL A 49 -1.38 15.53 -10.76
N PRO A 50 -2.30 15.43 -11.72
CA PRO A 50 -3.61 14.88 -11.47
C PRO A 50 -3.53 13.41 -11.05
N LYS A 51 -4.46 12.94 -10.21
CA LYS A 51 -4.52 11.52 -9.79
C LYS A 51 -4.42 10.56 -10.98
N ALA A 52 -5.15 10.84 -12.06
CA ALA A 52 -5.19 10.01 -13.27
C ALA A 52 -3.84 9.95 -14.02
N SER A 53 -2.96 10.92 -13.82
CA SER A 53 -1.64 11.01 -14.46
C SER A 53 -0.50 10.54 -13.55
N LEU A 54 -0.78 10.09 -12.32
CA LEU A 54 0.28 9.63 -11.40
C LEU A 54 1.13 8.53 -12.03
N GLY A 55 0.50 7.57 -12.71
CA GLY A 55 1.18 6.46 -13.37
C GLY A 55 2.01 6.86 -14.59
N THR A 56 1.91 8.09 -15.11
CA THR A 56 2.80 8.58 -16.18
C THR A 56 3.96 9.40 -15.63
N VAL A 57 3.88 9.86 -14.37
CA VAL A 57 4.90 10.70 -13.73
C VAL A 57 5.78 9.91 -12.76
N LEU A 58 5.17 9.11 -11.89
CA LEU A 58 5.85 8.31 -10.88
C LEU A 58 5.76 6.81 -11.21
N GLY A 59 6.80 6.09 -10.81
CA GLY A 59 6.89 4.65 -10.86
C GLY A 59 6.65 4.03 -9.48
N GLU A 60 7.59 3.17 -9.08
CA GLU A 60 7.54 2.45 -7.83
C GLU A 60 7.95 3.33 -6.65
N ILE A 61 7.28 3.14 -5.51
CA ILE A 61 7.58 3.72 -4.21
C ILE A 61 8.08 2.58 -3.33
N ARG A 62 9.28 2.74 -2.77
CA ARG A 62 9.94 1.78 -1.89
C ARG A 62 10.27 2.41 -0.54
N LEU A 63 9.91 1.76 0.56
CA LEU A 63 10.29 2.17 1.91
C LEU A 63 11.16 1.09 2.54
N TYR A 64 12.28 1.50 3.11
CA TYR A 64 13.23 0.62 3.77
C TYR A 64 13.34 0.95 5.26
N ILE A 65 13.32 -0.08 6.09
CA ILE A 65 13.64 -0.02 7.51
C ILE A 65 14.91 -0.85 7.69
N ASP A 66 15.99 -0.24 8.20
CA ASP A 66 17.28 -0.91 8.41
C ASP A 66 17.80 -1.66 7.17
N GLY A 67 17.62 -1.04 6.00
CA GLY A 67 18.02 -1.58 4.70
C GLY A 67 17.12 -2.71 4.16
N GLN A 68 16.13 -3.15 4.93
CA GLN A 68 15.13 -4.13 4.47
C GLN A 68 13.94 -3.42 3.87
N GLU A 69 13.55 -3.84 2.66
CA GLU A 69 12.34 -3.30 2.04
C GLU A 69 11.10 -3.74 2.82
N THR A 70 10.29 -2.77 3.22
CA THR A 70 9.05 -2.97 3.96
C THR A 70 7.83 -2.68 3.10
N ILE A 71 7.88 -1.62 2.28
CA ILE A 71 6.81 -1.24 1.35
C ILE A 71 7.37 -1.22 -0.06
N ARG A 72 6.64 -1.83 -1.00
CA ARG A 72 6.84 -1.70 -2.44
C ARG A 72 5.48 -1.57 -3.12
N ILE A 73 5.22 -0.44 -3.79
CA ILE A 73 3.97 -0.20 -4.48
C ILE A 73 4.13 0.79 -5.64
N ASP A 74 3.37 0.63 -6.73
CA ASP A 74 3.36 1.62 -7.80
C ASP A 74 2.50 2.83 -7.39
N ALA A 75 2.93 4.05 -7.71
CA ALA A 75 2.26 5.27 -7.24
C ALA A 75 0.78 5.36 -7.66
N ALA A 76 0.45 4.92 -8.88
CA ALA A 76 -0.92 4.88 -9.38
C ALA A 76 -1.79 3.86 -8.61
N ASP A 77 -1.19 2.71 -8.28
CA ASP A 77 -1.86 1.62 -7.58
C ASP A 77 -2.08 1.96 -6.11
N LEU A 78 -1.15 2.68 -5.48
CA LEU A 78 -1.36 3.27 -4.15
C LEU A 78 -2.58 4.20 -4.15
N ALA A 79 -2.73 5.05 -5.18
CA ALA A 79 -3.90 5.93 -5.28
C ALA A 79 -5.22 5.15 -5.42
N ALA A 80 -5.21 4.02 -6.13
CA ALA A 80 -6.36 3.13 -6.24
C ALA A 80 -6.68 2.43 -4.90
N ILE A 81 -5.68 1.90 -4.19
CA ILE A 81 -5.86 1.27 -2.87
C ILE A 81 -6.41 2.26 -1.85
N LEU A 82 -5.90 3.50 -1.82
CA LEU A 82 -6.43 4.56 -0.95
C LEU A 82 -7.90 4.86 -1.26
N THR A 83 -8.24 4.92 -2.55
CA THR A 83 -9.63 5.14 -2.98
C THR A 83 -10.52 3.98 -2.52
N TYR A 84 -10.03 2.74 -2.57
CA TYR A 84 -10.76 1.57 -2.05
C TYR A 84 -11.02 1.72 -0.56
N LYS A 85 -10.05 2.22 0.20
CA LYS A 85 -10.18 2.52 1.63
C LYS A 85 -11.07 3.74 1.95
N GLY A 86 -11.73 4.33 0.94
CA GLY A 86 -12.59 5.51 1.09
C GLY A 86 -11.83 6.82 1.23
N GLN A 87 -10.51 6.84 0.99
CA GLN A 87 -9.68 8.04 1.09
C GLN A 87 -9.73 8.83 -0.21
N THR A 88 -9.71 10.16 -0.08
CA THR A 88 -9.63 11.08 -1.24
C THR A 88 -8.18 11.43 -1.53
N VAL A 89 -7.72 11.12 -2.75
CA VAL A 89 -6.40 11.54 -3.24
C VAL A 89 -6.58 12.84 -4.03
N LYS A 90 -5.97 13.92 -3.55
CA LYS A 90 -6.04 15.24 -4.19
C LYS A 90 -4.94 15.35 -5.26
N ASP A 91 -5.23 16.09 -6.33
CA ASP A 91 -4.22 16.39 -7.35
C ASP A 91 -2.96 17.01 -6.73
N GLY A 92 -1.81 16.50 -7.16
CA GLY A 92 -0.50 16.86 -6.64
C GLY A 92 -0.18 16.35 -5.24
N ALA A 93 -1.03 15.52 -4.62
CA ALA A 93 -0.87 15.05 -3.25
C ALA A 93 -1.20 13.55 -3.10
N LEU A 94 -0.17 12.71 -2.94
CA LEU A 94 -0.32 11.26 -2.70
C LEU A 94 0.08 10.93 -1.26
N PRO A 95 -0.82 10.39 -0.41
CA PRO A 95 -0.44 9.96 0.94
C PRO A 95 -0.02 8.49 0.97
N LEU A 96 1.09 8.16 1.62
CA LEU A 96 1.39 6.82 2.12
C LEU A 96 1.04 6.80 3.61
N MET A 97 -0.02 6.08 3.94
CA MET A 97 -0.60 6.05 5.29
C MET A 97 -0.13 4.81 6.03
N PHE A 98 0.52 5.00 7.17
CA PHE A 98 0.90 3.90 8.06
C PHE A 98 -0.20 3.66 9.08
N SER A 99 -0.68 4.73 9.71
CA SER A 99 -1.91 4.72 10.50
C SER A 99 -3.13 4.70 9.60
N ASP A 100 -4.12 3.89 9.95
CA ASP A 100 -5.35 3.74 9.18
C ASP A 100 -6.53 4.43 9.90
N PRO A 101 -6.95 5.63 9.44
CA PRO A 101 -8.00 6.41 10.12
C PRO A 101 -9.39 5.79 10.01
N ALA A 102 -9.57 4.75 9.18
CA ALA A 102 -10.82 4.02 9.11
C ALA A 102 -11.00 3.03 10.29
N GLN A 103 -9.94 2.75 11.06
CA GLN A 103 -9.97 1.75 12.13
C GLN A 103 -10.98 2.12 13.23
N ARG A 104 -11.71 1.13 13.73
CA ARG A 104 -12.75 1.34 14.76
C ARG A 104 -12.21 1.74 16.13
N THR A 105 -10.95 1.43 16.41
CA THR A 105 -10.33 1.71 17.71
C THR A 105 -9.11 2.60 17.51
N PRO A 106 -8.86 3.56 18.42
CA PRO A 106 -7.64 4.36 18.38
C PRO A 106 -6.37 3.51 18.42
N MET A 107 -6.39 2.40 19.17
CA MET A 107 -5.29 1.45 19.20
C MET A 107 -5.05 0.78 17.85
N GLY A 108 -6.11 0.44 17.11
CA GLY A 108 -5.99 -0.14 15.77
C GLY A 108 -5.49 0.87 14.73
N GLU A 109 -5.90 2.14 14.85
CA GLU A 109 -5.42 3.24 13.98
C GLU A 109 -3.91 3.45 14.16
N ASP A 110 -3.44 3.55 15.40
CA ASP A 110 -2.07 3.94 15.71
C ASP A 110 -1.08 2.78 15.74
N ALA A 111 -1.52 1.55 16.02
CA ALA A 111 -0.67 0.36 16.10
C ALA A 111 0.29 0.18 14.90
N PRO A 112 -0.12 0.39 13.63
CA PRO A 112 0.76 0.20 12.48
C PRO A 112 1.70 1.38 12.15
N ALA A 113 1.69 2.46 12.96
CA ALA A 113 2.57 3.61 12.74
C ALA A 113 4.05 3.23 12.88
N ILE A 114 4.92 3.89 12.12
CA ILE A 114 6.36 3.56 12.12
C ILE A 114 7.08 4.36 13.20
N GLY A 115 7.28 3.74 14.37
CA GLY A 115 8.18 4.25 15.41
C GLY A 115 9.65 4.10 15.02
N THR A 116 10.50 5.04 15.42
CA THR A 116 11.92 5.05 15.03
C THR A 116 12.91 4.99 16.21
N ALA A 117 12.42 4.69 17.42
CA ALA A 117 13.27 4.71 18.62
C ALA A 117 14.33 3.59 18.64
N ASP A 118 14.06 2.45 18.00
CA ASP A 118 14.90 1.25 18.02
C ASP A 118 15.30 0.74 16.63
N ILE A 119 15.16 1.58 15.60
CA ILE A 119 15.68 1.32 14.24
C ILE A 119 16.93 2.16 13.98
N GLN A 120 17.80 1.68 13.10
CA GLN A 120 19.01 2.39 12.68
C GLN A 120 18.73 3.41 11.57
N SER A 121 17.83 3.08 10.64
CA SER A 121 17.54 3.91 9.47
C SER A 121 16.13 3.70 8.92
N LEU A 122 15.56 4.80 8.41
CA LEU A 122 14.35 4.81 7.61
C LEU A 122 14.63 5.57 6.31
N SER A 123 14.51 4.91 5.17
CA SER A 123 14.71 5.55 3.86
C SER A 123 13.55 5.27 2.92
N LEU A 124 13.29 6.26 2.06
CA LEU A 124 12.23 6.25 1.08
C LEU A 124 12.84 6.48 -0.30
N GLU A 125 12.44 5.66 -1.26
CA GLU A 125 12.78 5.80 -2.66
C GLU A 125 11.50 5.94 -3.50
N VAL A 126 11.55 6.81 -4.50
CA VAL A 126 10.45 7.00 -5.44
C VAL A 126 11.02 7.13 -6.85
N ASP A 127 10.62 6.25 -7.74
CA ASP A 127 11.03 6.31 -9.15
C ASP A 127 10.24 7.39 -9.89
N ILE A 128 10.93 8.22 -10.66
CA ILE A 128 10.34 9.22 -11.55
C ILE A 128 10.46 8.69 -12.98
N LYS A 129 9.35 8.64 -13.73
CA LYS A 129 9.36 8.07 -15.08
C LYS A 129 10.23 8.88 -16.04
N ALA A 130 10.79 8.18 -17.03
CA ALA A 130 11.49 8.83 -18.13
C ALA A 130 10.52 9.74 -18.92
N GLY A 131 11.01 10.87 -19.42
CA GLY A 131 10.22 11.83 -20.20
C GLY A 131 9.41 12.84 -19.38
N VAL A 132 9.39 12.74 -18.06
CA VAL A 132 8.77 13.76 -17.19
C VAL A 132 9.56 15.07 -17.29
N THR A 133 8.88 16.19 -17.56
CA THR A 133 9.53 17.51 -17.63
C THR A 133 9.37 18.24 -16.29
N SER A 134 10.46 18.86 -15.83
CA SER A 134 10.50 19.63 -14.57
C SER A 134 9.87 18.94 -13.35
N PRO A 135 10.26 17.68 -13.02
CA PRO A 135 9.69 16.98 -11.88
C PRO A 135 10.03 17.69 -10.57
N SER A 136 9.02 17.80 -9.70
CA SER A 136 9.16 18.28 -8.33
C SER A 136 8.50 17.30 -7.38
N LEU A 137 9.27 16.82 -6.41
CA LEU A 137 8.82 15.89 -5.39
C LEU A 137 9.28 16.37 -4.01
N VAL A 138 8.31 16.67 -3.14
CA VAL A 138 8.56 17.06 -1.76
C VAL A 138 7.77 16.15 -0.84
N VAL A 139 8.39 15.68 0.25
CA VAL A 139 7.72 14.81 1.22
C VAL A 139 7.44 15.57 2.51
N TYR A 140 6.24 15.41 3.04
CA TYR A 140 5.85 15.89 4.36
C TYR A 140 5.50 14.69 5.24
N GLY A 141 5.92 14.72 6.50
CA GLY A 141 5.53 13.70 7.48
C GLY A 141 4.46 14.22 8.43
N LEU A 142 3.47 13.38 8.73
CA LEU A 142 2.63 13.53 9.92
C LEU A 142 3.28 12.72 11.04
N LEU A 143 3.78 13.42 12.05
CA LEU A 143 4.69 12.88 13.05
C LEU A 143 4.05 12.92 14.45
N GLY A 144 4.28 11.87 15.21
CA GLY A 144 3.96 11.76 16.64
C GLY A 144 5.23 11.70 17.52
N PRO A 145 5.06 11.59 18.85
CA PRO A 145 6.17 11.37 19.77
C PRO A 145 6.88 10.05 19.43
N ASN A 146 8.19 9.99 19.68
CA ASN A 146 9.00 8.83 19.33
C ASN A 146 8.56 7.57 20.11
N THR A 147 8.29 6.49 19.38
CA THR A 147 8.01 5.16 19.94
C THR A 147 8.95 4.11 19.31
N PRO A 148 9.13 2.94 19.93
CA PRO A 148 9.70 1.78 19.25
C PRO A 148 8.89 1.41 18.00
N LEU A 149 9.51 0.69 17.06
CA LEU A 149 8.89 0.25 15.81
C LEU A 149 7.65 -0.61 16.06
N GLY A 150 7.72 -1.53 17.03
CA GLY A 150 6.59 -2.38 17.40
C GLY A 150 6.05 -3.21 16.22
N GLN A 151 4.73 -3.19 16.06
CA GLN A 151 4.07 -3.67 14.84
C GLN A 151 4.03 -2.53 13.82
N PHE A 152 4.21 -2.82 12.54
CA PHE A 152 4.23 -1.79 11.51
C PHE A 152 3.53 -2.23 10.23
N TYR A 153 3.04 -1.23 9.51
CA TYR A 153 2.45 -1.40 8.19
C TYR A 153 3.49 -1.75 7.13
N ALA A 154 3.14 -2.71 6.27
CA ALA A 154 3.93 -3.11 5.11
C ALA A 154 3.03 -3.30 3.89
N ILE A 155 3.60 -3.14 2.69
CA ILE A 155 2.94 -3.49 1.43
C ILE A 155 3.93 -4.30 0.61
N LYS A 156 3.52 -5.49 0.15
CA LYS A 156 4.33 -6.29 -0.78
C LYS A 156 3.63 -6.40 -2.12
N LYS A 157 4.43 -6.34 -3.18
CA LYS A 157 4.01 -6.46 -4.58
C LYS A 157 4.46 -7.80 -5.13
N TYR A 158 3.51 -8.58 -5.62
CA TYR A 158 3.71 -9.88 -6.25
C TYR A 158 3.17 -9.83 -7.68
N PRO A 159 4.01 -9.56 -8.70
CA PRO A 159 3.58 -9.66 -10.07
C PRO A 159 3.30 -11.13 -10.42
N PHE A 160 2.22 -11.39 -11.14
CA PHE A 160 1.88 -12.71 -11.64
C PHE A 160 1.33 -12.64 -13.07
N ASN A 161 1.56 -13.72 -13.82
CA ASN A 161 1.09 -13.87 -15.18
C ASN A 161 -0.07 -14.87 -15.25
N VAL A 162 -1.09 -14.54 -16.03
CA VAL A 162 -2.21 -15.42 -16.38
C VAL A 162 -2.11 -15.72 -17.87
N GLY A 163 -1.67 -16.94 -18.19
CA GLY A 163 -1.50 -17.39 -19.58
C GLY A 163 -2.79 -17.86 -20.25
N ASN A 164 -3.78 -18.31 -19.48
CA ASN A 164 -5.09 -18.77 -19.94
C ASN A 164 -6.17 -18.32 -18.95
N THR A 165 -7.40 -18.14 -19.44
CA THR A 165 -8.58 -17.91 -18.60
C THR A 165 -8.95 -19.16 -17.78
N GLY A 166 -9.76 -18.97 -16.73
CA GLY A 166 -10.15 -19.98 -15.76
C GLY A 166 -9.39 -19.86 -14.43
N ILE A 167 -9.41 -20.93 -13.63
CA ILE A 167 -8.86 -20.90 -12.27
C ILE A 167 -7.35 -20.73 -12.28
N ARG A 168 -6.89 -19.60 -11.76
CA ARG A 168 -5.50 -19.36 -11.38
C ARG A 168 -5.34 -19.50 -9.87
N GLU A 169 -4.46 -20.41 -9.46
CA GLU A 169 -4.06 -20.55 -8.05
C GLU A 169 -2.79 -19.73 -7.78
N LEU A 170 -2.82 -18.95 -6.69
CA LEU A 170 -1.69 -18.25 -6.10
C LEU A 170 -1.45 -18.85 -4.71
N GLN A 171 -0.41 -19.68 -4.60
CA GLN A 171 -0.07 -20.44 -3.38
C GLN A 171 1.31 -20.07 -2.82
N ASP A 172 2.14 -19.35 -3.59
CA ASP A 172 3.55 -19.12 -3.29
C ASP A 172 3.80 -17.84 -2.47
N LEU A 173 2.79 -17.34 -1.75
CA LEU A 173 3.02 -16.26 -0.80
C LEU A 173 3.87 -16.79 0.37
N PRO A 174 4.86 -16.00 0.87
CA PRO A 174 5.65 -16.40 2.03
C PRO A 174 4.75 -16.76 3.21
N ARG A 175 5.06 -17.86 3.90
CA ARG A 175 4.33 -18.29 5.09
C ARG A 175 5.25 -18.11 6.29
N SER A 176 5.21 -16.94 6.88
CA SER A 176 6.06 -16.54 8.01
C SER A 176 5.27 -15.71 9.01
N ASP A 177 5.95 -15.21 10.05
CA ASP A 177 5.34 -14.41 11.11
C ASP A 177 4.98 -12.98 10.62
N TYR A 178 3.85 -12.89 9.93
CA TYR A 178 3.17 -11.64 9.56
C TYR A 178 1.68 -11.88 9.39
N HIS A 179 0.92 -10.79 9.25
CA HIS A 179 -0.53 -10.83 9.10
C HIS A 179 -0.94 -10.06 7.85
N ILE A 180 -1.84 -10.62 7.03
CA ILE A 180 -2.45 -9.93 5.89
C ILE A 180 -3.75 -9.29 6.35
N THR A 181 -3.90 -7.99 6.09
CA THR A 181 -5.16 -7.27 6.30
C THR A 181 -6.01 -7.29 5.05
N LYS A 182 -5.39 -7.04 3.88
CA LYS A 182 -6.06 -6.91 2.59
C LYS A 182 -5.16 -7.41 1.47
N MET A 183 -5.78 -7.91 0.41
CA MET A 183 -5.13 -8.22 -0.86
C MET A 183 -5.82 -7.44 -1.98
N HIS A 184 -5.04 -6.81 -2.86
CA HIS A 184 -5.54 -6.02 -3.98
C HIS A 184 -4.94 -6.56 -5.27
N ILE A 185 -5.79 -6.97 -6.20
CA ILE A 185 -5.38 -7.50 -7.48
C ILE A 185 -5.69 -6.44 -8.53
N SER A 186 -4.68 -6.07 -9.34
CA SER A 186 -4.75 -5.00 -10.33
C SER A 186 -5.50 -5.42 -11.62
N THR A 187 -6.65 -6.07 -11.47
CA THR A 187 -7.63 -6.32 -12.54
C THR A 187 -9.00 -6.63 -11.94
N ASP A 188 -10.05 -6.29 -12.68
CA ASP A 188 -11.42 -6.74 -12.44
C ASP A 188 -11.88 -7.89 -13.35
N ASP A 189 -10.98 -8.43 -14.18
CA ASP A 189 -11.21 -9.61 -15.02
C ASP A 189 -11.18 -10.92 -14.19
N ILE A 190 -11.96 -10.95 -13.11
CA ILE A 190 -12.08 -12.04 -12.15
C ILE A 190 -13.56 -12.23 -11.80
N ASP A 191 -14.12 -13.38 -12.13
CA ASP A 191 -15.53 -13.70 -11.85
C ASP A 191 -15.74 -14.05 -10.37
N SER A 192 -14.86 -14.89 -9.82
CA SER A 192 -14.93 -15.34 -8.43
C SER A 192 -13.57 -15.46 -7.76
N VAL A 193 -13.58 -15.31 -6.45
CA VAL A 193 -12.42 -15.43 -5.58
C VAL A 193 -12.70 -16.42 -4.48
N GLN A 194 -11.76 -17.33 -4.26
CA GLN A 194 -11.75 -18.19 -3.09
C GLN A 194 -10.40 -18.11 -2.38
N VAL A 195 -10.42 -17.92 -1.07
CA VAL A 195 -9.24 -18.03 -0.21
C VAL A 195 -9.41 -19.21 0.71
N GLU A 196 -8.42 -20.10 0.70
CA GLU A 196 -8.34 -21.28 1.55
C GLU A 196 -7.05 -21.23 2.39
N ALA A 197 -7.17 -21.56 3.66
CA ALA A 197 -6.02 -21.72 4.56
C ALA A 197 -6.24 -22.93 5.46
N ASN A 198 -5.22 -23.78 5.60
CA ASN A 198 -5.27 -25.01 6.40
C ASN A 198 -6.57 -25.81 6.16
N GLN A 199 -6.91 -26.05 4.88
CA GLN A 199 -8.10 -26.80 4.44
C GLN A 199 -9.46 -26.14 4.79
N ARG A 200 -9.46 -24.86 5.18
CA ARG A 200 -10.67 -24.10 5.47
C ARG A 200 -10.83 -22.94 4.51
N ILE A 201 -11.99 -22.85 3.88
CA ILE A 201 -12.39 -21.69 3.10
C ILE A 201 -12.61 -20.50 4.05
N LEU A 202 -11.84 -19.43 3.83
CA LEU A 202 -11.89 -18.19 4.60
C LEU A 202 -12.74 -17.11 3.92
N ARG A 203 -12.72 -17.10 2.59
CA ARG A 203 -13.46 -16.19 1.72
C ARG A 203 -13.87 -16.94 0.47
N ASP A 204 -15.10 -16.73 0.05
CA ASP A 204 -15.66 -17.27 -1.20
C ASP A 204 -16.73 -16.29 -1.65
N PHE A 205 -16.48 -15.58 -2.74
CA PHE A 205 -17.39 -14.56 -3.24
C PHE A 205 -17.16 -14.28 -4.72
N ASP A 206 -18.23 -13.88 -5.39
CA ASP A 206 -18.16 -13.21 -6.69
C ASP A 206 -18.00 -11.69 -6.51
N ARG A 207 -17.67 -11.00 -7.60
CA ARG A 207 -17.48 -9.54 -7.59
C ARG A 207 -18.67 -8.77 -7.02
N VAL A 208 -19.90 -9.19 -7.30
CA VAL A 208 -21.11 -8.48 -6.88
C VAL A 208 -21.25 -8.54 -5.37
N VAL A 209 -21.08 -9.73 -4.78
CA VAL A 209 -21.14 -9.93 -3.33
C VAL A 209 -19.99 -9.20 -2.63
N GLY A 210 -18.77 -9.28 -3.18
CA GLY A 210 -17.60 -8.57 -2.63
C GLY A 210 -17.80 -7.05 -2.59
N ALA A 211 -18.26 -6.47 -3.70
CA ALA A 211 -18.55 -5.05 -3.80
C ALA A 211 -19.68 -4.62 -2.85
N ALA A 212 -20.76 -5.41 -2.77
CA ALA A 212 -21.88 -5.13 -1.87
C ALA A 212 -21.46 -5.12 -0.39
N ALA A 213 -20.59 -6.05 0.02
CA ALA A 213 -20.05 -6.11 1.38
C ALA A 213 -19.14 -4.91 1.69
N ALA A 214 -18.27 -4.51 0.74
CA ALA A 214 -17.32 -3.41 0.91
C ALA A 214 -18.02 -2.06 1.14
N ILE A 215 -19.11 -1.79 0.40
CA ILE A 215 -19.86 -0.54 0.52
C ILE A 215 -20.47 -0.36 1.92
N GLN A 216 -20.78 -1.44 2.64
CA GLN A 216 -21.32 -1.37 4.01
C GLN A 216 -20.35 -0.75 5.02
N THR A 217 -19.05 -0.70 4.69
CA THR A 217 -17.99 -0.15 5.56
C THR A 217 -17.26 1.03 4.93
N GLY A 218 -17.95 1.74 4.02
CA GLY A 218 -17.46 2.95 3.37
C GLY A 218 -16.32 2.73 2.38
N LYS A 219 -16.05 1.47 2.00
CA LYS A 219 -15.06 1.13 0.98
C LYS A 219 -15.62 1.33 -0.42
N VAL A 220 -14.75 1.62 -1.38
CA VAL A 220 -15.13 1.90 -2.77
C VAL A 220 -14.56 0.84 -3.70
N TRP A 221 -15.44 -0.03 -4.22
CA TRP A 221 -15.05 -1.03 -5.20
C TRP A 221 -14.87 -0.40 -6.59
N GLN A 222 -13.66 -0.46 -7.14
CA GLN A 222 -13.30 0.23 -8.38
C GLN A 222 -13.23 -0.72 -9.59
N THR A 223 -13.46 -0.18 -10.78
CA THR A 223 -13.12 -0.82 -12.06
C THR A 223 -11.60 -1.03 -12.14
N GLY A 224 -11.16 -2.11 -12.80
CA GLY A 224 -9.76 -2.50 -12.92
C GLY A 224 -9.16 -3.12 -11.65
N TRP A 225 -9.96 -3.40 -10.62
CA TRP A 225 -9.50 -3.94 -9.35
C TRP A 225 -10.42 -5.00 -8.77
N THR A 226 -9.81 -5.96 -8.09
CA THR A 226 -10.48 -6.96 -7.25
C THR A 226 -9.82 -6.96 -5.86
N HIS A 227 -10.62 -6.90 -4.81
CA HIS A 227 -10.12 -6.75 -3.43
C HIS A 227 -10.56 -7.91 -2.55
N ILE A 228 -9.66 -8.38 -1.71
CA ILE A 228 -9.91 -9.42 -0.72
C ILE A 228 -9.56 -8.82 0.63
N ASP A 229 -10.59 -8.41 1.39
CA ASP A 229 -10.42 -7.67 2.63
C ASP A 229 -10.77 -8.57 3.83
N PHE A 230 -9.75 -8.93 4.61
CA PHE A 230 -9.95 -9.69 5.84
C PHE A 230 -10.50 -8.80 6.95
N THR A 231 -10.05 -7.55 6.96
CA THR A 231 -10.42 -6.49 7.89
C THR A 231 -11.57 -5.61 7.40
N ILE A 232 -12.50 -6.15 6.62
CA ILE A 232 -13.57 -5.38 5.96
C ILE A 232 -14.44 -4.59 6.96
N SER A 233 -14.51 -5.07 8.20
CA SER A 233 -15.22 -4.45 9.31
C SER A 233 -14.49 -3.24 9.91
N ASP A 234 -13.28 -2.91 9.45
CA ASP A 234 -12.33 -1.95 10.05
C ASP A 234 -11.90 -2.32 11.48
N ARG A 235 -11.87 -3.62 11.77
CA ARG A 235 -11.23 -4.17 12.96
C ARG A 235 -9.91 -4.80 12.57
N LEU A 236 -8.81 -4.23 13.08
CA LEU A 236 -7.47 -4.77 12.83
C LEU A 236 -7.35 -6.26 13.24
N SER A 237 -8.02 -6.67 14.32
CA SER A 237 -7.99 -8.05 14.82
C SER A 237 -8.51 -9.12 13.86
N ASP A 238 -9.22 -8.72 12.81
CA ASP A 238 -9.80 -9.65 11.82
C ASP A 238 -8.80 -10.04 10.72
N PHE A 239 -7.52 -9.62 10.84
CA PHE A 239 -6.45 -9.98 9.91
C PHE A 239 -6.28 -11.50 9.76
N LEU A 240 -5.63 -11.92 8.67
CA LEU A 240 -5.22 -13.30 8.44
C LEU A 240 -3.76 -13.51 8.89
N PRO A 241 -3.49 -14.34 9.92
CA PRO A 241 -2.12 -14.77 10.23
C PRO A 241 -1.55 -15.64 9.11
N MET A 242 -0.29 -15.39 8.71
CA MET A 242 0.37 -16.11 7.60
C MET A 242 1.34 -17.21 8.05
N LEU A 243 1.46 -17.45 9.36
CA LEU A 243 2.10 -18.64 9.89
C LEU A 243 1.16 -19.85 9.72
N LEU A 244 1.04 -20.32 8.49
CA LEU A 244 0.08 -21.34 8.03
C LEU A 244 0.81 -22.54 7.40
N GLU A 245 0.20 -23.72 7.48
CA GLU A 245 0.71 -24.94 6.83
C GLU A 245 0.31 -25.05 5.36
N ASP A 246 -0.83 -24.46 4.99
CA ASP A 246 -1.35 -24.39 3.62
C ASP A 246 -2.10 -23.07 3.43
N PHE A 247 -1.88 -22.42 2.29
CA PHE A 247 -2.53 -21.17 1.92
C PHE A 247 -2.66 -21.08 0.40
N ARG A 248 -3.88 -20.79 -0.09
CA ARG A 248 -4.19 -20.73 -1.51
C ARG A 248 -5.20 -19.63 -1.78
N VAL A 249 -4.95 -18.84 -2.81
CA VAL A 249 -5.92 -17.93 -3.41
C VAL A 249 -6.25 -18.44 -4.80
N ARG A 250 -7.52 -18.74 -5.06
CA ARG A 250 -8.03 -19.14 -6.37
C ARG A 250 -8.81 -17.98 -6.97
N LEU A 251 -8.41 -17.61 -8.18
CA LEU A 251 -9.01 -16.52 -8.96
C LEU A 251 -9.58 -17.13 -10.24
N ASP A 252 -10.88 -16.97 -10.48
CA ASP A 252 -11.48 -17.37 -11.75
C ASP A 252 -11.29 -16.26 -12.78
N MET A 253 -10.19 -16.34 -13.54
CA MET A 253 -9.73 -15.27 -14.43
C MET A 253 -10.50 -15.27 -15.74
N THR A 254 -11.00 -14.11 -16.17
CA THR A 254 -11.70 -13.94 -17.46
C THR A 254 -10.82 -13.32 -18.54
N ALA A 255 -9.61 -12.87 -18.19
CA ALA A 255 -8.62 -12.36 -19.13
C ALA A 255 -7.21 -12.91 -18.87
N THR A 256 -6.38 -12.86 -19.91
CA THR A 256 -4.95 -13.19 -19.85
C THR A 256 -4.11 -11.92 -19.74
N GLY A 257 -2.97 -11.98 -19.07
CA GLY A 257 -2.09 -10.81 -18.95
C GLY A 257 -1.12 -10.89 -17.79
N ASN A 258 -0.48 -9.77 -17.50
CA ASN A 258 0.34 -9.58 -16.31
C ASN A 258 -0.41 -8.66 -15.36
N PHE A 259 -0.53 -9.10 -14.12
CA PHE A 259 -1.23 -8.37 -13.07
C PHE A 259 -0.35 -8.33 -11.82
N ASN A 260 -0.65 -7.41 -10.92
CA ASN A 260 -0.01 -7.30 -9.62
C ASN A 260 -0.99 -7.73 -8.54
N LEU A 261 -0.51 -8.54 -7.61
CA LEU A 261 -1.13 -8.74 -6.30
C LEU A 261 -0.37 -7.87 -5.28
N TYR A 262 -1.08 -6.98 -4.62
CA TYR A 262 -0.59 -6.24 -3.46
C TYR A 262 -1.15 -6.84 -2.17
N THR A 263 -0.30 -7.10 -1.18
CA THR A 263 -0.74 -7.45 0.17
C THR A 263 -0.50 -6.27 1.10
N GLU A 264 -1.55 -5.78 1.77
CA GLU A 264 -1.42 -4.88 2.92
C GLU A 264 -1.18 -5.74 4.17
N GLU A 265 -0.04 -5.55 4.84
CA GLU A 265 0.44 -6.45 5.88
C GLU A 265 0.72 -5.69 7.19
N ILE A 266 0.53 -6.40 8.31
CA ILE A 266 1.05 -6.00 9.62
C ILE A 266 2.18 -6.96 9.97
N ARG A 267 3.36 -6.40 10.17
CA ARG A 267 4.57 -7.15 10.54
C ARG A 267 5.00 -6.77 11.95
N GLY A 268 5.52 -7.74 12.69
CA GLY A 268 6.24 -7.48 13.93
C GLY A 268 7.71 -7.20 13.66
N ARG A 269 8.42 -6.66 14.65
CA ARG A 269 9.87 -6.60 14.62
C ARG A 269 10.45 -7.99 14.32
N VAL A 270 11.22 -8.10 13.23
CA VAL A 270 12.07 -9.27 13.00
C VAL A 270 13.04 -9.32 14.17
N ALA A 271 12.97 -10.39 14.97
CA ALA A 271 13.99 -10.63 15.98
C ALA A 271 15.35 -10.69 15.28
N ALA A 272 16.30 -9.87 15.74
CA ALA A 272 17.68 -9.91 15.29
C ALA A 272 18.32 -11.27 15.60
#